data_AF-A0A410PXY7-F1
#
_entry.id   AF-A0A410PXY7-F1
#
_cell.length_a   1.000
_cell.length_b   1.000
_cell.length_c   1.000
_cell.angle_alpha   90.00
_cell.angle_beta   90.00
_cell.angle_gamma   90.00
#
_symmetry.space_group_name_H-M   'P 1'
#
loop_
_entity.id
_entity.type
_entity.pdbx_description
1 polymer ?
#
loop_
_entity_poly.entity_id
_entity_poly.type
_entity_poly.pdbx_seq_one_letter_code
_entity_poly.pdbx_strand_id
1 'polypeptide(L)'
;MERNTKLNEILVSLMNSVLKVEEQSIKQSGNIDLSITEIHTLEAVGAGKLKTMTQVAGSLKISVSTLTVAINKLVKKGYVERCRIPEDRRIVKIGLTEAGIAVVEEHQAFHSNMIEEITLNMTDAEIDVLLKSLEGLRDFFRMRLIKPVRSEGPMELKPMDLNGLKIPVPIFQGGMGIGVSMWKLAAAVAKCGGVGVISGAQTGYTEEDFYSDPLSANVRAIKRQVELAVNAVKDVPGAGPIGVNMMCVARNYEEITKAAVEAGAKIIISGAGLPTALPGIIKDKDIKLVPIVSSARAAGLIIRNWAKKHNRMPDAFVFEGPKAGGHLGYKEEQLEIADENFYKTLMEIKAEIASIPECKLIVGGGIFTKEDVQMALSYGADGVQVGTKFVATEECDAPDSFKQAYVNCQKSDITIIKSPVGMPGRAIRNKFVAEVAEREEKLPIVRCNGCMTACNPKVAPYCITEALISAANGDAENGLIFCGSNAYLVDKIVKVRDVFEELTGK
;
A
#
# COMPACT_ATOMS: atom_id res chain seq x y z
N MET A 1 -30.60 21.21 8.82
CA MET A 1 -31.60 20.19 9.22
C MET A 1 -32.42 19.73 8.02
N GLU A 2 -33.06 20.65 7.28
CA GLU A 2 -33.86 20.35 6.08
C GLU A 2 -33.09 19.64 4.94
N ARG A 3 -31.84 20.06 4.65
CA ARG A 3 -30.98 19.39 3.66
C ARG A 3 -30.66 17.93 4.01
N ASN A 4 -30.45 17.63 5.30
CA ASN A 4 -30.14 16.27 5.75
C ASN A 4 -31.37 15.37 5.67
N THR A 5 -32.56 15.90 5.96
CA THR A 5 -33.82 15.19 5.78
C THR A 5 -34.03 14.82 4.32
N LYS A 6 -33.82 15.77 3.41
CA LYS A 6 -33.94 15.52 1.96
C LYS A 6 -32.92 14.50 1.44
N LEU A 7 -31.66 14.57 1.90
CA LEU A 7 -30.65 13.55 1.58
C LEU A 7 -31.05 12.17 2.07
N ASN A 8 -31.58 12.06 3.28
CA ASN A 8 -32.04 10.79 3.85
C ASN A 8 -33.20 10.19 3.05
N GLU A 9 -34.20 11.00 2.68
CA GLU A 9 -35.33 10.56 1.84
C GLU A 9 -34.85 10.03 0.49
N ILE A 10 -33.94 10.75 -0.18
CA ILE A 10 -33.36 10.33 -1.46
C ILE A 10 -32.64 9.00 -1.28
N LEU A 11 -31.79 8.87 -0.26
CA LEU A 11 -30.94 7.69 -0.06
C LEU A 11 -31.78 6.43 0.23
N VAL A 12 -32.79 6.54 1.09
CA VAL A 12 -33.71 5.44 1.39
C VAL A 12 -34.55 5.07 0.17
N SER A 13 -35.07 6.06 -0.56
CA SER A 13 -35.83 5.80 -1.78
C SER A 13 -34.97 5.13 -2.85
N LEU A 14 -33.73 5.57 -3.03
CA LEU A 14 -32.80 5.05 -4.02
C LEU A 14 -32.45 3.58 -3.75
N MET A 15 -32.14 3.23 -2.49
CA MET A 15 -31.83 1.83 -2.11
C MET A 15 -32.99 0.87 -2.46
N ASN A 16 -34.22 1.30 -2.26
CA ASN A 16 -35.39 0.49 -2.59
C ASN A 16 -35.66 0.44 -4.10
N SER A 17 -35.46 1.57 -4.80
CA SER A 17 -35.69 1.66 -6.25
C SER A 17 -34.67 0.84 -7.04
N VAL A 18 -33.38 0.88 -6.69
CA VAL A 18 -32.33 0.13 -7.40
C VAL A 18 -32.63 -1.36 -7.41
N LEU A 19 -32.89 -1.95 -6.23
CA LEU A 19 -33.23 -3.37 -6.10
C LEU A 19 -34.47 -3.75 -6.92
N LYS A 20 -35.47 -2.86 -6.96
CA LYS A 20 -36.72 -3.11 -7.69
C LYS A 20 -36.55 -2.98 -9.20
N VAL A 21 -35.74 -2.03 -9.67
CA VAL A 21 -35.46 -1.82 -11.09
C VAL A 21 -34.62 -2.98 -11.62
N GLU A 22 -33.59 -3.42 -10.88
CA GLU A 22 -32.80 -4.61 -11.21
C GLU A 22 -33.67 -5.87 -11.29
N GLU A 23 -34.58 -6.09 -10.33
CA GLU A 23 -35.48 -7.24 -10.37
C GLU A 23 -36.46 -7.18 -11.56
N GLN A 24 -36.86 -5.98 -11.98
CA GLN A 24 -37.79 -5.77 -13.10
C GLN A 24 -37.10 -5.90 -14.46
N SER A 25 -35.86 -5.41 -14.62
CA SER A 25 -35.12 -5.52 -15.88
C SER A 25 -34.88 -7.00 -16.25
N ILE A 26 -34.54 -7.83 -15.25
CA ILE A 26 -34.38 -9.28 -15.44
C ILE A 26 -35.70 -9.97 -15.82
N LYS A 27 -36.83 -9.54 -15.27
CA LYS A 27 -38.15 -10.11 -15.62
C LYS A 27 -38.60 -9.71 -17.02
N GLN A 28 -38.16 -8.55 -17.53
CA GLN A 28 -38.54 -8.04 -18.84
C GLN A 28 -37.68 -8.60 -19.99
N SER A 29 -36.47 -9.10 -19.73
CA SER A 29 -35.61 -9.73 -20.74
C SER A 29 -36.13 -11.08 -21.25
N GLY A 30 -37.21 -11.61 -20.66
CA GLY A 30 -38.09 -12.65 -21.25
C GLY A 30 -37.50 -14.05 -21.39
N ASN A 31 -36.17 -14.23 -21.27
CA ASN A 31 -35.46 -15.47 -21.59
C ASN A 31 -34.52 -15.98 -20.47
N ILE A 32 -34.44 -15.28 -19.33
CA ILE A 32 -33.46 -15.59 -18.27
C ILE A 32 -34.18 -16.10 -17.01
N ASP A 33 -34.17 -17.43 -16.80
CA ASP A 33 -34.61 -18.06 -15.54
C ASP A 33 -33.53 -17.97 -14.45
N LEU A 34 -33.15 -16.74 -14.07
CA LEU A 34 -32.19 -16.46 -13.00
C LEU A 34 -32.74 -15.43 -12.02
N SER A 35 -32.46 -15.64 -10.74
CA SER A 35 -32.64 -14.63 -9.71
C SER A 35 -31.50 -13.61 -9.70
N ILE A 36 -31.73 -12.42 -9.15
CA ILE A 36 -30.69 -11.39 -8.99
C ILE A 36 -29.46 -11.93 -8.23
N THR A 37 -29.69 -12.74 -7.19
CA THR A 37 -28.61 -13.38 -6.43
C THR A 37 -27.79 -14.35 -7.29
N GLU A 38 -28.43 -15.05 -8.21
CA GLU A 38 -27.74 -15.93 -9.17
C GLU A 38 -26.93 -15.12 -10.18
N ILE A 39 -27.45 -14.00 -10.67
CA ILE A 39 -26.73 -13.09 -11.59
C ILE A 39 -25.52 -12.47 -10.91
N HIS A 40 -25.66 -11.90 -9.71
CA HIS A 40 -24.51 -11.41 -8.92
C HIS A 40 -23.50 -12.53 -8.61
N THR A 41 -23.96 -13.77 -8.48
CA THR A 41 -23.05 -14.92 -8.34
C THR A 41 -22.27 -15.18 -9.63
N LEU A 42 -22.89 -15.06 -10.80
CA LEU A 42 -22.20 -15.15 -12.10
C LEU A 42 -21.17 -14.03 -12.27
N GLU A 43 -21.52 -12.79 -11.91
CA GLU A 43 -20.59 -11.65 -11.92
C GLU A 43 -19.38 -11.90 -11.01
N ALA A 44 -19.61 -12.43 -9.80
CA ALA A 44 -18.54 -12.75 -8.87
C ALA A 44 -17.60 -13.88 -9.38
N VAL A 45 -18.10 -14.80 -10.21
CA VAL A 45 -17.25 -15.76 -10.94
C VAL A 45 -16.41 -15.01 -11.97
N GLY A 46 -17.04 -14.13 -12.76
CA GLY A 46 -16.40 -13.19 -13.68
C GLY A 46 -16.07 -13.78 -15.06
N ALA A 47 -16.33 -13.00 -16.11
CA ALA A 47 -16.06 -13.40 -17.50
C ALA A 47 -14.56 -13.66 -17.74
N GLY A 48 -14.25 -14.78 -18.40
CA GLY A 48 -12.88 -15.12 -18.83
C GLY A 48 -11.88 -15.51 -17.74
N LYS A 49 -12.29 -15.68 -16.47
CA LYS A 49 -11.38 -16.03 -15.36
C LYS A 49 -11.85 -17.28 -14.61
N LEU A 50 -10.98 -18.30 -14.53
CA LEU A 50 -11.20 -19.46 -13.66
C LEU A 50 -10.87 -19.10 -12.19
N LYS A 51 -11.88 -19.09 -11.32
CA LYS A 51 -11.74 -18.78 -9.88
C LYS A 51 -11.96 -20.01 -9.01
N THR A 52 -11.42 -19.99 -7.80
CA THR A 52 -11.72 -21.01 -6.77
C THR A 52 -13.00 -20.63 -6.01
N MET A 53 -13.66 -21.61 -5.39
CA MET A 53 -14.82 -21.37 -4.52
C MET A 53 -14.53 -20.35 -3.41
N THR A 54 -13.33 -20.40 -2.82
CA THR A 54 -12.92 -19.46 -1.77
C THR A 54 -12.85 -18.02 -2.28
N GLN A 55 -12.35 -17.81 -3.50
CA GLN A 55 -12.25 -16.47 -4.09
C GLN A 55 -13.64 -15.87 -4.38
N VAL A 56 -14.54 -16.67 -4.96
CA VAL A 56 -15.91 -16.21 -5.27
C VAL A 56 -16.70 -15.97 -3.99
N ALA A 57 -16.56 -16.84 -2.97
CA ALA A 57 -17.25 -16.69 -1.69
C ALA A 57 -16.78 -15.43 -0.95
N GLY A 58 -15.47 -15.15 -1.02
CA GLY A 58 -14.88 -13.93 -0.48
C GLY A 58 -15.46 -12.66 -1.13
N SER A 59 -15.60 -12.67 -2.47
CA SER A 59 -16.13 -11.53 -3.23
C SER A 59 -17.60 -11.24 -2.87
N LEU A 60 -18.41 -12.28 -2.71
CA LEU A 60 -19.83 -12.17 -2.32
C LEU A 60 -20.04 -12.00 -0.81
N LYS A 61 -18.98 -12.08 0.00
CA LYS A 61 -19.03 -12.03 1.48
C LYS A 61 -20.00 -13.05 2.10
N ILE A 62 -20.07 -14.25 1.51
CA ILE A 62 -20.87 -15.39 2.02
C ILE A 62 -19.97 -16.57 2.38
N SER A 63 -20.52 -17.54 3.10
CA SER A 63 -19.78 -18.78 3.42
C SER A 63 -19.57 -19.63 2.17
N VAL A 64 -18.48 -20.41 2.15
CA VAL A 64 -18.21 -21.37 1.06
C VAL A 64 -19.33 -22.41 0.94
N SER A 65 -19.97 -22.81 2.04
CA SER A 65 -21.13 -23.71 2.00
C SER A 65 -22.35 -23.06 1.34
N THR A 66 -22.64 -21.79 1.63
CA THR A 66 -23.70 -21.02 0.95
C THR A 66 -23.41 -20.90 -0.54
N LEU A 67 -22.18 -20.53 -0.91
CA LEU A 67 -21.78 -20.44 -2.31
C LEU A 67 -21.91 -21.80 -3.03
N THR A 68 -21.57 -22.89 -2.36
CA THR A 68 -21.66 -24.24 -2.95
C THR A 68 -23.07 -24.56 -3.43
N VAL A 69 -24.09 -24.14 -2.67
CA VAL A 69 -25.49 -24.32 -3.08
C VAL A 69 -25.81 -23.48 -4.31
N ALA A 70 -25.39 -22.22 -4.36
CA ALA A 70 -25.62 -21.33 -5.49
C ALA A 70 -24.93 -21.84 -6.77
N ILE A 71 -23.64 -22.21 -6.68
CA ILE A 71 -22.88 -22.74 -7.81
C ILE A 71 -23.47 -24.05 -8.32
N ASN A 72 -23.93 -24.96 -7.44
CA ASN A 72 -24.56 -26.19 -7.89
C ASN A 72 -25.84 -25.94 -8.70
N LYS A 73 -26.63 -24.92 -8.34
CA LYS A 73 -27.81 -24.52 -9.12
C LYS A 73 -27.39 -23.95 -10.48
N LEU A 74 -26.41 -23.04 -10.50
CA LEU A 74 -25.92 -22.41 -11.73
C LEU A 74 -25.27 -23.41 -12.70
N VAL A 75 -24.57 -24.42 -12.18
CA VAL A 75 -24.05 -25.55 -12.99
C VAL A 75 -25.20 -26.35 -13.58
N LYS A 76 -26.22 -26.68 -12.79
CA LYS A 76 -27.40 -27.41 -13.28
C LYS A 76 -28.17 -26.61 -14.34
N LYS A 77 -28.21 -25.29 -14.20
CA LYS A 77 -28.84 -24.36 -15.16
C LYS A 77 -27.96 -24.10 -16.40
N GLY A 78 -26.71 -24.57 -16.43
CA GLY A 78 -25.82 -24.46 -17.60
C GLY A 78 -25.03 -23.15 -17.72
N TYR A 79 -25.01 -22.30 -16.69
CA TYR A 79 -24.33 -21.00 -16.71
C TYR A 79 -22.90 -21.04 -16.13
N VAL A 80 -22.57 -22.08 -15.36
CA VAL A 80 -21.26 -22.25 -14.72
C VAL A 80 -20.74 -23.66 -15.01
N GLU A 81 -19.43 -23.78 -15.22
CA GLU A 81 -18.74 -25.06 -15.33
C GLU A 81 -17.65 -25.22 -14.26
N ARG A 82 -17.30 -26.48 -13.96
CA ARG A 82 -16.23 -26.84 -13.02
C ARG A 82 -15.04 -27.38 -13.81
N CYS A 83 -13.91 -26.69 -13.71
CA CYS A 83 -12.67 -27.08 -14.38
C CYS A 83 -11.68 -27.65 -13.36
N ARG A 84 -11.11 -28.83 -13.65
CA ARG A 84 -9.98 -29.38 -12.89
C ARG A 84 -8.69 -28.95 -13.56
N ILE A 85 -7.75 -28.45 -12.77
CA ILE A 85 -6.46 -27.99 -13.28
C ILE A 85 -5.60 -29.21 -13.65
N PRO A 86 -4.98 -29.26 -14.85
CA PRO A 86 -4.13 -30.39 -15.27
C PRO A 86 -2.94 -30.63 -14.33
N GLU A 87 -2.34 -29.56 -13.81
CA GLU A 87 -1.13 -29.59 -12.99
C GLU A 87 -1.38 -30.02 -11.53
N ASP A 88 -2.59 -29.81 -11.01
CA ASP A 88 -3.04 -30.39 -9.72
C ASP A 88 -4.56 -30.66 -9.76
N ARG A 89 -4.91 -31.92 -10.06
CA ARG A 89 -6.31 -32.38 -10.18
C ARG A 89 -7.13 -32.28 -8.89
N ARG A 90 -6.49 -31.97 -7.75
CA ARG A 90 -7.18 -31.72 -6.46
C ARG A 90 -7.79 -30.32 -6.40
N ILE A 91 -7.35 -29.41 -7.27
CA ILE A 91 -7.87 -28.04 -7.33
C ILE A 91 -9.02 -27.98 -8.34
N VAL A 92 -10.21 -27.69 -7.83
CA VAL A 92 -11.40 -27.44 -8.64
C VAL A 92 -11.61 -25.92 -8.73
N LYS A 93 -11.57 -25.41 -9.95
CA LYS A 93 -11.96 -24.04 -10.27
C LYS A 93 -13.34 -24.03 -10.93
N ILE A 94 -13.95 -22.86 -10.94
CA ILE A 94 -15.23 -22.58 -11.60
C ILE A 94 -15.04 -21.46 -12.63
N GLY A 95 -15.76 -21.58 -13.74
CA GLY A 95 -15.78 -20.61 -14.83
C GLY A 95 -17.19 -20.43 -15.37
N LEU A 96 -17.43 -19.32 -16.07
CA LEU A 96 -18.68 -19.08 -16.77
C LEU A 96 -18.68 -19.84 -18.10
N THR A 97 -19.84 -20.41 -18.47
CA THR A 97 -20.08 -20.87 -19.84
C THR A 97 -20.38 -19.68 -20.75
N GLU A 98 -20.47 -19.88 -22.07
CA GLU A 98 -20.90 -18.82 -23.01
C GLU A 98 -22.24 -18.19 -22.60
N ALA A 99 -23.21 -19.01 -22.18
CA ALA A 99 -24.48 -18.53 -21.65
C ALA A 99 -24.31 -17.71 -20.36
N GLY A 100 -23.40 -18.13 -19.47
CA GLY A 100 -23.06 -17.37 -18.26
C GLY A 100 -22.42 -16.01 -18.55
N ILE A 101 -21.56 -15.96 -19.57
CA ILE A 101 -20.90 -14.72 -20.02
C ILE A 101 -21.95 -13.75 -20.58
N ALA A 102 -22.84 -14.20 -21.47
CA ALA A 102 -23.86 -13.35 -22.08
C ALA A 102 -24.77 -12.68 -21.03
N VAL A 103 -25.17 -13.41 -19.98
CA VAL A 103 -25.96 -12.84 -18.88
C VAL A 103 -25.19 -11.76 -18.12
N VAL A 104 -23.90 -11.99 -17.84
CA VAL A 104 -23.06 -11.01 -17.14
C VAL A 104 -22.87 -9.76 -18.01
N GLU A 105 -22.66 -9.91 -19.31
CA GLU A 105 -22.51 -8.79 -20.24
C GLU A 105 -23.79 -7.94 -20.33
N GLU A 106 -24.96 -8.59 -20.42
CA GLU A 106 -26.26 -7.89 -20.42
C GLU A 106 -26.48 -7.11 -19.12
N HIS A 107 -26.13 -7.70 -17.97
CA HIS A 107 -26.23 -7.04 -16.68
C HIS A 107 -25.25 -5.86 -16.53
N GLN A 108 -24.02 -6.01 -17.02
CA GLN A 108 -23.04 -4.94 -17.04
C GLN A 108 -23.44 -3.79 -17.96
N ALA A 109 -24.07 -4.10 -19.11
CA ALA A 109 -24.62 -3.09 -20.01
C ALA A 109 -25.75 -2.29 -19.32
N PHE A 110 -26.62 -2.97 -18.57
CA PHE A 110 -27.63 -2.28 -17.75
C PHE A 110 -27.01 -1.28 -16.76
N HIS A 111 -25.98 -1.70 -16.01
CA HIS A 111 -25.28 -0.79 -15.09
C HIS A 111 -24.58 0.37 -15.82
N SER A 112 -23.98 0.10 -16.98
CA SER A 112 -23.30 1.13 -17.78
C SER A 112 -24.29 2.19 -18.26
N ASN A 113 -25.44 1.77 -18.79
CA ASN A 113 -26.52 2.68 -19.20
C ASN A 113 -27.03 3.52 -18.03
N MET A 114 -27.21 2.92 -16.85
CA MET A 114 -27.62 3.66 -15.65
C MET A 114 -26.61 4.75 -15.28
N ILE A 115 -25.31 4.47 -15.33
CA ILE A 115 -24.27 5.45 -15.05
C ILE A 115 -24.26 6.56 -16.11
N GLU A 116 -24.35 6.20 -17.39
CA GLU A 116 -24.43 7.16 -18.49
C GLU A 116 -25.64 8.11 -18.35
N GLU A 117 -26.81 7.60 -17.98
CA GLU A 117 -28.00 8.44 -17.75
C GLU A 117 -27.80 9.42 -16.58
N ILE A 118 -27.15 8.97 -15.50
CA ILE A 118 -26.87 9.81 -14.34
C ILE A 118 -25.87 10.92 -14.71
N THR A 119 -24.85 10.61 -15.50
CA THR A 119 -23.76 11.54 -15.83
C THR A 119 -24.02 12.39 -17.07
N LEU A 120 -25.04 12.08 -17.89
CA LEU A 120 -25.33 12.70 -19.18
C LEU A 120 -25.33 14.24 -19.16
N ASN A 121 -25.82 14.84 -18.07
CA ASN A 121 -25.98 16.29 -17.92
C ASN A 121 -25.05 16.88 -16.86
N MET A 122 -23.97 16.17 -16.52
CA MET A 122 -23.00 16.60 -15.51
C MET A 122 -21.70 17.05 -16.18
N THR A 123 -21.07 18.07 -15.61
CA THR A 123 -19.68 18.42 -15.92
C THR A 123 -18.71 17.49 -15.20
N ASP A 124 -17.45 17.39 -15.67
CA ASP A 124 -16.41 16.58 -15.02
C ASP A 124 -16.22 16.94 -13.54
N ALA A 125 -16.28 18.24 -13.21
CA ALA A 125 -16.17 18.72 -11.83
C ALA A 125 -17.36 18.25 -10.95
N GLU A 126 -18.57 18.18 -11.50
CA GLU A 126 -19.74 17.67 -10.78
C GLU A 126 -19.66 16.15 -10.61
N ILE A 127 -19.11 15.44 -11.60
CA ILE A 127 -18.84 13.99 -11.52
C ILE A 127 -17.83 13.71 -10.41
N ASP A 128 -16.76 14.49 -10.31
CA ASP A 128 -15.78 14.34 -9.22
C ASP A 128 -16.39 14.57 -7.84
N VAL A 129 -17.29 15.55 -7.70
CA VAL A 129 -18.04 15.77 -6.45
C VAL A 129 -18.97 14.62 -6.13
N LEU A 130 -19.66 14.06 -7.13
CA LEU A 130 -20.52 12.88 -6.95
C LEU A 130 -19.69 11.65 -6.54
N LEU A 131 -18.56 11.40 -7.20
CA LEU A 131 -17.62 10.33 -6.86
C LEU A 131 -17.17 10.46 -5.40
N LYS A 132 -16.65 11.62 -5.00
CA LYS A 132 -16.23 11.87 -3.61
C LYS A 132 -17.36 11.62 -2.61
N SER A 133 -18.59 12.00 -2.95
CA SER A 133 -19.76 11.80 -2.09
C SER A 133 -20.14 10.32 -1.95
N LEU A 134 -20.14 9.57 -3.07
CA LEU A 134 -20.41 8.13 -3.09
C LEU A 134 -19.30 7.33 -2.40
N GLU A 135 -18.04 7.75 -2.54
CA GLU A 135 -16.91 7.15 -1.82
C GLU A 135 -17.04 7.35 -0.31
N GLY A 136 -17.40 8.55 0.15
CA GLY A 136 -17.70 8.80 1.56
C GLY A 136 -18.85 7.92 2.09
N LEU A 137 -19.88 7.68 1.28
CA LEU A 137 -21.00 6.79 1.64
C LEU A 137 -20.57 5.32 1.67
N ARG A 138 -19.81 4.87 0.67
CA ARG A 138 -19.21 3.52 0.62
C ARG A 138 -18.37 3.28 1.87
N ASP A 139 -17.53 4.25 2.23
CA ASP A 139 -16.67 4.19 3.39
C ASP A 139 -17.51 4.16 4.68
N PHE A 140 -18.56 4.98 4.80
CA PHE A 140 -19.51 4.91 5.92
C PHE A 140 -20.15 3.53 6.10
N PHE A 141 -20.59 2.86 5.03
CA PHE A 141 -21.16 1.52 5.14
C PHE A 141 -20.10 0.45 5.43
N ARG A 142 -18.89 0.56 4.85
CA ARG A 142 -17.74 -0.27 5.24
C ARG A 142 -17.44 -0.11 6.74
N MET A 143 -17.56 1.11 7.27
CA MET A 143 -17.32 1.42 8.68
C MET A 143 -18.36 0.83 9.64
N ARG A 144 -19.58 0.52 9.19
CA ARG A 144 -20.60 -0.10 10.07
C ARG A 144 -20.60 -1.62 10.05
N LEU A 145 -19.98 -2.24 9.06
CA LEU A 145 -19.70 -3.68 9.06
C LEU A 145 -18.57 -4.03 10.05
N ILE A 146 -17.74 -3.05 10.42
CA ILE A 146 -16.58 -3.20 11.29
C ILE A 146 -16.55 -2.03 12.29
N LYS A 147 -17.03 -2.25 13.52
CA LYS A 147 -17.11 -1.19 14.54
C LYS A 147 -15.70 -0.63 14.85
N PRO A 148 -15.49 0.71 14.78
CA PRO A 148 -14.23 1.32 15.16
C PRO A 148 -13.93 1.06 16.64
N VAL A 149 -12.64 1.00 16.99
CA VAL A 149 -12.19 0.74 18.37
C VAL A 149 -12.47 1.95 19.27
N ARG A 150 -12.54 3.16 18.70
CA ARG A 150 -12.89 4.42 19.38
C ARG A 150 -13.90 5.20 18.55
N SER A 151 -15.00 5.65 19.15
CA SER A 151 -16.16 6.22 18.43
C SER A 151 -16.54 7.65 18.83
N GLU A 152 -15.81 8.33 19.71
CA GLU A 152 -16.21 9.65 20.21
C GLU A 152 -15.14 10.73 19.92
N GLY A 153 -15.55 11.75 19.14
CA GLY A 153 -14.77 12.96 18.83
C GLY A 153 -13.80 12.82 17.64
N PRO A 154 -13.35 13.95 17.03
CA PRO A 154 -12.30 13.93 16.02
C PRO A 154 -11.01 13.36 16.64
N MET A 155 -10.49 12.29 16.04
CA MET A 155 -9.23 11.69 16.50
C MET A 155 -8.07 12.62 16.15
N GLU A 156 -7.18 12.87 17.10
CA GLU A 156 -5.96 13.63 16.87
C GLU A 156 -4.73 12.75 17.11
N LEU A 157 -3.69 12.99 16.33
CA LEU A 157 -2.37 12.43 16.58
C LEU A 157 -1.84 12.99 17.90
N LYS A 158 -1.72 12.14 18.90
CA LYS A 158 -1.15 12.48 20.20
C LYS A 158 0.34 12.14 20.21
N PRO A 159 1.19 12.89 20.96
CA PRO A 159 2.58 12.50 21.14
C PRO A 159 2.70 11.03 21.55
N MET A 160 3.60 10.32 20.90
CA MET A 160 3.84 8.89 21.09
C MET A 160 5.13 8.69 21.89
N ASP A 161 5.12 7.70 22.79
CA ASP A 161 6.32 7.17 23.42
C ASP A 161 6.56 5.75 22.90
N LEU A 162 7.74 5.56 22.31
CA LEU A 162 8.22 4.29 21.77
C LEU A 162 9.31 3.74 22.69
N ASN A 163 8.92 3.21 23.86
CA ASN A 163 9.81 2.67 24.89
C ASN A 163 10.91 3.65 25.35
N GLY A 164 10.53 4.87 25.70
CA GLY A 164 11.41 5.94 26.16
C GLY A 164 11.84 6.91 25.04
N LEU A 165 11.55 6.59 23.77
CA LEU A 165 11.81 7.48 22.65
C LEU A 165 10.55 8.30 22.33
N LYS A 166 10.58 9.59 22.64
CA LYS A 166 9.46 10.52 22.41
C LYS A 166 9.35 10.90 20.93
N ILE A 167 8.13 10.85 20.41
CA ILE A 167 7.77 11.26 19.06
C ILE A 167 6.63 12.29 19.19
N PRO A 168 6.93 13.60 19.07
CA PRO A 168 5.95 14.67 19.27
C PRO A 168 4.74 14.58 18.34
N VAL A 169 4.97 14.24 17.06
CA VAL A 169 3.91 14.05 16.07
C VAL A 169 4.11 12.66 15.45
N PRO A 170 3.23 11.67 15.71
CA PRO A 170 3.40 10.29 15.23
C PRO A 170 3.10 10.12 13.72
N ILE A 171 3.75 10.95 12.91
CA ILE A 171 3.87 10.83 11.46
C ILE A 171 5.28 10.33 11.17
N PHE A 172 5.36 9.18 10.53
CA PHE A 172 6.58 8.57 10.05
C PHE A 172 6.66 8.86 8.55
N GLN A 173 7.72 9.52 8.11
CA GLN A 173 8.01 9.55 6.68
C GLN A 173 8.52 8.16 6.25
N GLY A 174 7.96 7.58 5.21
CA GLY A 174 8.35 6.24 4.74
C GLY A 174 9.72 6.25 4.08
N GLY A 175 10.55 5.22 4.30
CA GLY A 175 11.85 5.10 3.64
C GLY A 175 11.71 4.83 2.13
N MET A 176 12.02 5.83 1.32
CA MET A 176 11.91 5.84 -0.14
C MET A 176 13.31 5.83 -0.77
N GLY A 177 13.72 4.69 -1.32
CA GLY A 177 14.96 4.53 -2.07
C GLY A 177 14.69 4.46 -3.58
N ILE A 178 15.68 4.72 -4.43
CA ILE A 178 17.04 5.18 -4.15
C ILE A 178 17.06 6.72 -4.26
N GLY A 179 17.76 7.42 -3.37
CA GLY A 179 17.98 8.88 -3.49
C GLY A 179 16.76 9.78 -3.23
N VAL A 180 15.58 9.22 -2.90
CA VAL A 180 14.36 10.02 -2.64
C VAL A 180 14.28 10.51 -1.19
N SER A 181 14.61 9.63 -0.24
CA SER A 181 14.65 9.96 1.19
C SER A 181 16.06 9.83 1.75
N MET A 182 16.76 10.96 1.78
CA MET A 182 18.11 11.07 2.34
C MET A 182 18.07 12.09 3.48
N TRP A 183 19.20 12.72 3.81
CA TRP A 183 19.28 13.53 5.02
C TRP A 183 18.37 14.78 5.00
N LYS A 184 18.12 15.40 3.84
CA LYS A 184 17.34 16.65 3.78
C LYS A 184 15.90 16.40 4.15
N LEU A 185 15.27 15.41 3.51
CA LEU A 185 13.88 15.05 3.79
C LEU A 185 13.72 14.57 5.23
N ALA A 186 14.59 13.65 5.67
CA ALA A 186 14.52 13.10 7.02
C ALA A 186 14.68 14.21 8.09
N ALA A 187 15.63 15.14 7.91
CA ALA A 187 15.81 16.26 8.82
C ALA A 187 14.61 17.21 8.83
N ALA A 188 14.01 17.52 7.67
CA ALA A 188 12.84 18.39 7.58
C ALA A 188 11.62 17.81 8.29
N VAL A 189 11.37 16.50 8.11
CA VAL A 189 10.29 15.77 8.80
C VAL A 189 10.53 15.75 10.31
N ALA A 190 11.76 15.47 10.73
CA ALA A 190 12.13 15.47 12.14
C ALA A 190 11.99 16.85 12.79
N LYS A 191 12.31 17.95 12.09
CA LYS A 191 12.08 19.33 12.58
C LYS A 191 10.60 19.65 12.82
N CYS A 192 9.68 18.98 12.12
CA CYS A 192 8.25 19.08 12.33
C CYS A 192 7.75 18.18 13.49
N GLY A 193 8.64 17.50 14.21
CA GLY A 193 8.32 16.61 15.32
C GLY A 193 7.96 15.18 14.89
N GLY A 194 8.01 14.86 13.60
CA GLY A 194 7.79 13.50 13.09
C GLY A 194 9.06 12.64 13.09
N VAL A 195 8.93 11.41 12.61
CA VAL A 195 10.06 10.51 12.43
C VAL A 195 10.61 10.68 11.02
N GLY A 196 11.81 11.27 10.91
CA GLY A 196 12.56 11.36 9.66
C GLY A 196 13.24 10.04 9.34
N VAL A 197 13.08 9.52 8.12
CA VAL A 197 13.56 8.17 7.76
C VAL A 197 14.40 8.23 6.49
N ILE A 198 15.68 7.86 6.63
CA ILE A 198 16.59 7.68 5.50
C ILE A 198 16.40 6.28 4.92
N SER A 199 16.40 6.13 3.59
CA SER A 199 16.43 4.81 2.96
C SER A 199 17.86 4.24 2.92
N GLY A 200 18.05 3.03 3.43
CA GLY A 200 19.29 2.27 3.30
C GLY A 200 19.44 1.54 1.96
N ALA A 201 18.48 1.69 1.04
CA ALA A 201 18.54 1.05 -0.27
C ALA A 201 19.58 1.75 -1.15
N GLN A 202 20.75 1.14 -1.30
CA GLN A 202 21.81 1.58 -2.21
C GLN A 202 22.21 3.06 -2.00
N THR A 203 22.27 3.52 -0.74
CA THR A 203 22.59 4.90 -0.34
C THR A 203 23.90 5.42 -0.94
N GLY A 204 24.84 4.52 -1.27
CA GLY A 204 26.13 4.82 -1.88
C GLY A 204 26.10 5.01 -3.39
N TYR A 205 24.94 5.05 -4.06
CA TYR A 205 24.85 5.14 -5.54
C TYR A 205 25.55 6.34 -6.19
N THR A 206 25.91 7.36 -5.39
CA THR A 206 26.64 8.56 -5.84
C THR A 206 28.14 8.49 -5.55
N GLU A 207 28.62 7.43 -4.90
CA GLU A 207 30.04 7.24 -4.62
C GLU A 207 30.77 6.72 -5.86
N GLU A 208 32.01 7.19 -6.08
CA GLU A 208 32.83 6.81 -7.25
C GLU A 208 33.10 5.29 -7.32
N ASP A 209 33.27 4.65 -6.16
CA ASP A 209 33.57 3.23 -6.00
C ASP A 209 32.31 2.35 -5.91
N PHE A 210 31.10 2.89 -6.08
CA PHE A 210 29.83 2.17 -5.84
C PHE A 210 29.72 0.84 -6.59
N TYR A 211 30.22 0.77 -7.83
CA TYR A 211 30.13 -0.44 -8.63
C TYR A 211 31.26 -1.44 -8.37
N SER A 212 32.44 -0.97 -7.96
CA SER A 212 33.60 -1.82 -7.66
C SER A 212 33.59 -2.34 -6.22
N ASP A 213 33.11 -1.54 -5.28
CA ASP A 213 32.93 -1.89 -3.87
C ASP A 213 31.60 -1.33 -3.32
N PRO A 214 30.47 -1.96 -3.67
CA PRO A 214 29.16 -1.51 -3.23
C PRO A 214 29.01 -1.50 -1.70
N LEU A 215 29.68 -2.40 -0.98
CA LEU A 215 29.56 -2.48 0.48
C LEU A 215 30.14 -1.23 1.13
N SER A 216 31.41 -0.93 0.85
CA SER A 216 32.09 0.21 1.46
C SER A 216 31.45 1.53 1.07
N ALA A 217 31.05 1.68 -0.20
CA ALA A 217 30.31 2.83 -0.69
C ALA A 217 29.01 3.06 0.10
N ASN A 218 28.19 2.01 0.26
CA ASN A 218 26.93 2.10 0.99
C ASN A 218 27.14 2.37 2.50
N VAL A 219 28.12 1.73 3.14
CA VAL A 219 28.45 1.95 4.56
C VAL A 219 28.91 3.39 4.79
N ARG A 220 29.79 3.92 3.94
CA ARG A 220 30.27 5.31 4.04
C ARG A 220 29.13 6.31 3.83
N ALA A 221 28.31 6.09 2.80
CA ALA A 221 27.20 6.98 2.48
C ALA A 221 26.13 6.96 3.59
N ILE A 222 25.70 5.79 4.08
CA ILE A 222 24.66 5.74 5.12
C ILE A 222 25.10 6.44 6.40
N LYS A 223 26.37 6.29 6.81
CA LYS A 223 26.92 7.00 7.98
C LYS A 223 26.82 8.51 7.78
N ARG A 224 27.32 9.01 6.65
CA ARG A 224 27.28 10.43 6.31
C ARG A 224 25.86 10.99 6.31
N GLN A 225 24.91 10.27 5.71
CA GLN A 225 23.52 10.71 5.61
C GLN A 225 22.83 10.78 6.99
N VAL A 226 23.03 9.78 7.84
CA VAL A 226 22.49 9.76 9.20
C VAL A 226 23.11 10.86 10.05
N GLU A 227 24.44 11.02 10.00
CA GLU A 227 25.16 12.07 10.73
C GLU A 227 24.69 13.47 10.33
N LEU A 228 24.51 13.74 9.04
CA LEU A 228 23.97 15.01 8.55
C LEU A 228 22.55 15.26 9.08
N ALA A 229 21.67 14.27 9.03
CA ALA A 229 20.30 14.40 9.50
C ALA A 229 20.22 14.63 11.02
N VAL A 230 20.98 13.86 11.79
CA VAL A 230 21.07 13.99 13.27
C VAL A 230 21.63 15.36 13.64
N ASN A 231 22.72 15.80 13.00
CA ASN A 231 23.31 17.11 13.26
C ASN A 231 22.37 18.26 12.90
N ALA A 232 21.56 18.11 11.86
CA ALA A 232 20.61 19.14 11.42
C ALA A 232 19.44 19.36 12.38
N VAL A 233 19.21 18.46 13.35
CA VAL A 233 18.08 18.52 14.28
C VAL A 233 18.48 18.53 15.76
N LYS A 234 19.76 18.34 16.09
CA LYS A 234 20.26 18.18 17.47
C LYS A 234 19.87 19.34 18.42
N ASP A 235 19.82 20.57 17.90
CA ASP A 235 19.53 21.78 18.68
C ASP A 235 18.10 22.30 18.43
N VAL A 236 17.23 21.51 17.79
CA VAL A 236 15.85 21.88 17.48
C VAL A 236 14.92 21.34 18.58
N PRO A 237 14.33 22.21 19.44
CA PRO A 237 13.45 21.75 20.50
C PRO A 237 12.23 21.03 19.93
N GLY A 238 11.93 19.85 20.46
CA GLY A 238 10.79 19.05 19.99
C GLY A 238 10.98 18.43 18.61
N ALA A 239 12.21 18.37 18.08
CA ALA A 239 12.49 17.55 16.91
C ALA A 239 12.24 16.06 17.23
N GLY A 240 11.66 15.35 16.26
CA GLY A 240 11.51 13.91 16.33
C GLY A 240 12.79 13.17 15.95
N PRO A 241 12.82 11.83 16.13
CA PRO A 241 14.01 11.03 15.93
C PRO A 241 14.32 10.81 14.44
N ILE A 242 15.60 10.54 14.16
CA ILE A 242 16.07 10.03 12.87
C ILE A 242 16.09 8.50 12.91
N GLY A 243 15.44 7.88 11.93
CA GLY A 243 15.46 6.45 11.68
C GLY A 243 16.02 6.10 10.31
N VAL A 244 16.21 4.80 10.08
CA VAL A 244 16.62 4.26 8.78
C VAL A 244 15.73 3.08 8.40
N ASN A 245 15.30 3.04 7.14
CA ASN A 245 14.60 1.91 6.56
C ASN A 245 15.57 0.94 5.88
N MET A 246 15.49 -0.34 6.22
CA MET A 246 16.35 -1.40 5.69
C MET A 246 15.52 -2.55 5.10
N MET A 247 15.95 -3.05 3.94
CA MET A 247 15.35 -4.23 3.32
C MET A 247 16.00 -5.49 3.85
N CYS A 248 15.23 -6.39 4.46
CA CYS A 248 15.74 -7.66 5.02
C CYS A 248 16.48 -8.53 3.98
N VAL A 249 16.08 -8.41 2.71
CA VAL A 249 16.64 -9.18 1.58
C VAL A 249 17.89 -8.57 0.96
N ALA A 250 18.29 -7.38 1.42
CA ALA A 250 19.53 -6.75 0.98
C ALA A 250 20.73 -7.62 1.37
N ARG A 251 21.71 -7.76 0.47
CA ARG A 251 22.88 -8.62 0.69
C ARG A 251 23.70 -8.22 1.92
N ASN A 252 23.86 -6.91 2.13
CA ASN A 252 24.69 -6.33 3.17
C ASN A 252 23.85 -5.72 4.30
N TYR A 253 22.74 -6.38 4.62
CA TYR A 253 21.75 -5.87 5.58
C TYR A 253 22.37 -5.59 6.95
N GLU A 254 23.21 -6.49 7.45
CA GLU A 254 23.80 -6.37 8.79
C GLU A 254 24.79 -5.20 8.89
N GLU A 255 25.72 -5.11 7.96
CA GLU A 255 26.80 -4.12 7.96
C GLU A 255 26.25 -2.70 7.84
N ILE A 256 25.32 -2.48 6.90
CA ILE A 256 24.72 -1.16 6.67
C ILE A 256 23.82 -0.78 7.85
N THR A 257 23.09 -1.74 8.45
CA THR A 257 22.25 -1.48 9.64
C THR A 257 23.10 -1.06 10.84
N LYS A 258 24.20 -1.77 11.11
CA LYS A 258 25.15 -1.40 12.18
C LYS A 258 25.75 -0.03 11.93
N ALA A 259 26.18 0.25 10.70
CA ALA A 259 26.73 1.53 10.31
C ALA A 259 25.74 2.70 10.54
N ALA A 260 24.46 2.51 10.22
CA ALA A 260 23.42 3.50 10.48
C ALA A 260 23.21 3.77 11.98
N VAL A 261 23.21 2.71 12.81
CA VAL A 261 23.09 2.84 14.27
C VAL A 261 24.30 3.55 14.86
N GLU A 262 25.52 3.18 14.45
CA GLU A 262 26.77 3.84 14.87
C GLU A 262 26.76 5.34 14.56
N ALA A 263 26.18 5.74 13.43
CA ALA A 263 26.03 7.12 13.01
C ALA A 263 24.94 7.91 13.77
N GLY A 264 24.13 7.24 14.61
CA GLY A 264 23.17 7.89 15.51
C GLY A 264 21.69 7.65 15.17
N ALA A 265 21.36 6.76 14.23
CA ALA A 265 19.98 6.39 13.97
C ALA A 265 19.33 5.78 15.23
N LYS A 266 18.15 6.25 15.62
CA LYS A 266 17.43 5.80 16.83
C LYS A 266 16.35 4.75 16.54
N ILE A 267 15.95 4.61 15.27
CA ILE A 267 14.92 3.68 14.85
C ILE A 267 15.41 2.92 13.60
N ILE A 268 15.30 1.59 13.62
CA ILE A 268 15.49 0.74 12.44
C ILE A 268 14.13 0.20 12.02
N ILE A 269 13.64 0.67 10.87
CA ILE A 269 12.42 0.19 10.24
C ILE A 269 12.82 -0.89 9.23
N SER A 270 12.29 -2.10 9.35
CA SER A 270 12.75 -3.22 8.52
C SER A 270 11.62 -3.87 7.73
N GLY A 271 11.72 -3.83 6.40
CA GLY A 271 10.72 -4.37 5.47
C GLY A 271 11.28 -5.39 4.48
N ALA A 272 10.51 -5.68 3.44
CA ALA A 272 10.87 -6.62 2.35
C ALA A 272 11.27 -8.03 2.84
N GLY A 273 10.59 -8.55 3.86
CA GLY A 273 10.85 -9.87 4.45
C GLY A 273 10.66 -9.87 5.96
N LEU A 274 10.84 -11.03 6.60
CA LEU A 274 10.75 -11.15 8.06
C LEU A 274 12.14 -10.88 8.71
N PRO A 275 12.31 -9.81 9.51
CA PRO A 275 13.59 -9.42 10.11
C PRO A 275 13.97 -10.31 11.31
N THR A 276 14.01 -11.63 11.14
CA THR A 276 14.22 -12.57 12.26
C THR A 276 15.58 -12.43 12.95
N ALA A 277 16.63 -11.97 12.24
CA ALA A 277 17.97 -11.78 12.79
C ALA A 277 18.22 -10.39 13.39
N LEU A 278 17.34 -9.41 13.12
CA LEU A 278 17.57 -8.00 13.46
C LEU A 278 17.85 -7.75 14.96
N PRO A 279 17.14 -8.37 15.93
CA PRO A 279 17.46 -8.23 17.35
C PRO A 279 18.84 -8.78 17.75
N GLY A 280 19.34 -9.76 16.99
CA GLY A 280 20.69 -10.31 17.19
C GLY A 280 21.77 -9.38 16.65
N ILE A 281 21.47 -8.68 15.55
CA ILE A 281 22.33 -7.67 14.93
C ILE A 281 22.41 -6.42 15.81
N ILE A 282 21.25 -5.89 16.24
CA ILE A 282 21.13 -4.72 17.11
C ILE A 282 20.65 -5.16 18.49
N LYS A 283 21.62 -5.39 19.39
CA LYS A 283 21.36 -5.79 20.78
C LYS A 283 21.00 -4.63 21.69
N ASP A 284 21.39 -3.41 21.30
CA ASP A 284 21.07 -2.20 22.03
C ASP A 284 19.55 -1.97 22.07
N LYS A 285 19.01 -1.84 23.29
CA LYS A 285 17.57 -1.66 23.54
C LYS A 285 17.13 -0.19 23.43
N ASP A 286 18.08 0.73 23.40
CA ASP A 286 17.80 2.16 23.18
C ASP A 286 17.48 2.44 21.70
N ILE A 287 17.94 1.57 20.80
CA ILE A 287 17.56 1.60 19.38
C ILE A 287 16.24 0.87 19.19
N LYS A 288 15.24 1.55 18.62
CA LYS A 288 13.90 0.97 18.43
C LYS A 288 13.83 0.17 17.14
N LEU A 289 13.30 -1.04 17.21
CA LEU A 289 13.19 -1.95 16.07
C LEU A 289 11.73 -2.07 15.64
N VAL A 290 11.45 -1.69 14.39
CA VAL A 290 10.10 -1.54 13.86
C VAL A 290 9.94 -2.35 12.57
N PRO A 291 9.49 -3.61 12.64
CA PRO A 291 9.21 -4.42 11.46
C PRO A 291 8.01 -3.89 10.66
N ILE A 292 8.10 -3.96 9.33
CA ILE A 292 6.97 -3.74 8.42
C ILE A 292 6.27 -5.09 8.16
N VAL A 293 4.94 -5.11 8.27
CA VAL A 293 4.10 -6.29 8.06
C VAL A 293 2.88 -5.96 7.21
N SER A 294 2.35 -6.96 6.50
CA SER A 294 1.09 -6.86 5.73
C SER A 294 -0.05 -7.71 6.33
N SER A 295 0.19 -8.40 7.47
CA SER A 295 -0.80 -9.25 8.12
C SER A 295 -0.50 -9.52 9.60
N ALA A 296 -1.53 -9.83 10.39
CA ALA A 296 -1.39 -10.26 11.79
C ALA A 296 -0.54 -11.52 11.95
N ARG A 297 -0.65 -12.46 11.00
CA ARG A 297 0.17 -13.67 10.97
C ARG A 297 1.67 -13.35 10.93
N ALA A 298 2.09 -12.39 10.11
CA ALA A 298 3.48 -11.98 10.01
C ALA A 298 3.97 -11.34 11.33
N ALA A 299 3.17 -10.45 11.93
CA ALA A 299 3.46 -9.85 13.23
C ALA A 299 3.65 -10.92 14.32
N GLY A 300 2.72 -11.87 14.43
CA GLY A 300 2.80 -12.97 15.40
C GLY A 300 4.02 -13.87 15.22
N LEU A 301 4.43 -14.12 13.97
CA LEU A 301 5.66 -14.88 13.69
C LEU A 301 6.91 -14.15 14.15
N ILE A 302 6.98 -12.84 13.91
CA ILE A 302 8.10 -12.00 14.37
C ILE A 302 8.17 -11.98 15.89
N ILE A 303 7.04 -11.73 16.57
CA ILE A 303 6.94 -11.71 18.04
C ILE A 303 7.46 -13.03 18.62
N ARG A 304 6.91 -14.18 18.19
CA ARG A 304 7.33 -15.49 18.70
C ARG A 304 8.81 -15.78 18.43
N ASN A 305 9.29 -15.40 17.25
CA ASN A 305 10.69 -15.61 16.87
C ASN A 305 11.64 -14.78 17.74
N TRP A 306 11.38 -13.48 17.87
CA TRP A 306 12.24 -12.55 18.62
C TRP A 306 12.22 -12.84 20.11
N ALA A 307 11.05 -13.15 20.68
CA ALA A 307 10.92 -13.58 22.06
C ALA A 307 11.78 -14.83 22.33
N LYS A 308 11.61 -15.88 21.51
CA LYS A 308 12.28 -17.17 21.70
C LYS A 308 13.79 -17.10 21.47
N LYS A 309 14.25 -16.39 20.44
CA LYS A 309 15.67 -16.41 20.02
C LYS A 309 16.51 -15.29 20.62
N HIS A 310 15.88 -14.17 20.98
CA HIS A 310 16.59 -12.94 21.33
C HIS A 310 16.13 -12.30 22.64
N ASN A 311 15.08 -12.84 23.28
CA ASN A 311 14.48 -12.26 24.48
C ASN A 311 14.18 -10.74 24.31
N ARG A 312 13.66 -10.40 23.12
CA ARG A 312 13.35 -9.04 22.71
C ARG A 312 11.99 -9.01 22.02
N MET A 313 11.18 -8.01 22.32
CA MET A 313 9.93 -7.74 21.60
C MET A 313 10.12 -6.58 20.61
N PRO A 314 9.32 -6.52 19.53
CA PRO A 314 9.25 -5.35 18.66
C PRO A 314 8.78 -4.11 19.42
N ASP A 315 9.41 -2.97 19.15
CA ASP A 315 9.04 -1.69 19.77
C ASP A 315 7.77 -1.12 19.11
N ALA A 316 7.61 -1.35 17.81
CA ALA A 316 6.38 -1.09 17.07
C ALA A 316 6.31 -1.99 15.83
N PHE A 317 5.16 -1.96 15.16
CA PHE A 317 5.02 -2.44 13.79
C PHE A 317 4.54 -1.31 12.88
N VAL A 318 4.98 -1.36 11.62
CA VAL A 318 4.30 -0.65 10.53
C VAL A 318 3.43 -1.66 9.79
N PHE A 319 2.12 -1.45 9.80
CA PHE A 319 1.22 -2.13 8.86
C PHE A 319 1.27 -1.39 7.52
N GLU A 320 1.73 -2.07 6.48
CA GLU A 320 1.75 -1.53 5.12
C GLU A 320 0.64 -2.17 4.28
N GLY A 321 -0.35 -1.37 3.89
CA GLY A 321 -1.50 -1.80 3.09
C GLY A 321 -1.26 -1.78 1.57
N PRO A 322 -2.21 -2.29 0.78
CA PRO A 322 -2.05 -2.52 -0.66
C PRO A 322 -2.03 -1.24 -1.51
N LYS A 323 -2.42 -0.09 -0.93
CA LYS A 323 -2.34 1.25 -1.53
C LYS A 323 -0.96 1.91 -1.37
N ALA A 324 -0.01 1.25 -0.70
CA ALA A 324 1.36 1.71 -0.60
C ALA A 324 2.04 1.86 -1.98
N GLY A 325 3.14 2.62 -1.98
CA GLY A 325 4.02 2.73 -3.14
C GLY A 325 5.22 1.82 -3.02
N GLY A 326 5.91 1.58 -4.13
CA GLY A 326 7.03 0.65 -4.14
C GLY A 326 6.57 -0.79 -4.12
N HIS A 327 7.41 -1.69 -3.58
CA HIS A 327 7.09 -3.11 -3.51
C HIS A 327 5.94 -3.38 -2.54
N LEU A 328 5.02 -4.23 -2.95
CA LEU A 328 3.83 -4.56 -2.17
C LEU A 328 4.00 -5.92 -1.48
N GLY A 329 3.61 -5.99 -0.22
CA GLY A 329 3.54 -7.23 0.57
C GLY A 329 2.40 -8.19 0.19
N TYR A 330 1.94 -8.12 -1.06
CA TYR A 330 0.75 -8.79 -1.60
C TYR A 330 1.05 -9.33 -3.00
N LYS A 331 0.38 -10.43 -3.39
CA LYS A 331 0.30 -10.80 -4.80
C LYS A 331 -0.68 -9.88 -5.52
N GLU A 332 -0.52 -9.73 -6.82
CA GLU A 332 -1.34 -8.82 -7.63
C GLU A 332 -2.83 -9.15 -7.53
N GLU A 333 -3.18 -10.43 -7.56
CA GLU A 333 -4.57 -10.90 -7.49
C GLU A 333 -5.21 -10.72 -6.10
N GLN A 334 -4.42 -10.32 -5.11
CA GLN A 334 -4.86 -10.10 -3.73
C GLN A 334 -5.06 -8.62 -3.41
N LEU A 335 -4.60 -7.70 -4.28
CA LEU A 335 -4.57 -6.26 -3.97
C LEU A 335 -5.96 -5.69 -3.69
N GLU A 336 -6.95 -6.05 -4.50
CA GLU A 336 -8.34 -5.59 -4.36
C GLU A 336 -8.95 -6.08 -3.03
N ILE A 337 -8.89 -7.38 -2.77
CA ILE A 337 -9.39 -7.99 -1.53
C ILE A 337 -8.64 -7.44 -0.30
N ALA A 338 -7.33 -7.19 -0.42
CA ALA A 338 -6.55 -6.59 0.65
C ALA A 338 -7.00 -5.14 0.92
N ASP A 339 -7.36 -4.38 -0.11
CA ASP A 339 -7.82 -3.00 0.05
C ASP A 339 -9.20 -3.00 0.73
N GLU A 340 -10.07 -3.93 0.34
CA GLU A 340 -11.35 -4.17 1.01
C GLU A 340 -11.21 -4.53 2.50
N ASN A 341 -10.14 -5.25 2.85
CA ASN A 341 -9.89 -5.71 4.22
C ASN A 341 -8.91 -4.82 5.01
N PHE A 342 -8.46 -3.67 4.48
CA PHE A 342 -7.42 -2.83 5.09
C PHE A 342 -7.63 -2.58 6.60
N TYR A 343 -8.79 -2.05 7.00
CA TYR A 343 -9.10 -1.76 8.41
C TYR A 343 -9.33 -3.01 9.25
N LYS A 344 -9.85 -4.09 8.64
CA LYS A 344 -9.96 -5.39 9.31
C LYS A 344 -8.58 -5.92 9.68
N THR A 345 -7.65 -5.91 8.73
CA THR A 345 -6.27 -6.36 8.94
C THR A 345 -5.53 -5.47 9.94
N LEU A 346 -5.74 -4.15 9.89
CA LEU A 346 -5.22 -3.22 10.90
C LEU A 346 -5.64 -3.66 12.32
N MET A 347 -6.94 -3.92 12.53
CA MET A 347 -7.45 -4.36 13.83
C MET A 347 -6.95 -5.76 14.22
N GLU A 348 -6.84 -6.69 13.28
CA GLU A 348 -6.26 -8.01 13.54
C GLU A 348 -4.80 -7.92 14.00
N ILE A 349 -4.00 -7.04 13.37
CA ILE A 349 -2.63 -6.77 13.81
C ILE A 349 -2.64 -6.12 15.21
N LYS A 350 -3.53 -5.14 15.44
CA LYS A 350 -3.65 -4.48 16.75
C LYS A 350 -3.99 -5.49 17.85
N ALA A 351 -4.87 -6.45 17.57
CA ALA A 351 -5.22 -7.53 18.48
C ALA A 351 -4.04 -8.48 18.73
N GLU A 352 -3.29 -8.86 17.69
CA GLU A 352 -2.10 -9.71 17.82
C GLU A 352 -1.04 -9.09 18.75
N ILE A 353 -0.83 -7.77 18.67
CA ILE A 353 0.16 -7.07 19.49
C ILE A 353 -0.37 -6.63 20.86
N ALA A 354 -1.66 -6.83 21.17
CA ALA A 354 -2.28 -6.31 22.40
C ALA A 354 -1.65 -6.88 23.69
N SER A 355 -1.01 -8.05 23.61
CA SER A 355 -0.25 -8.66 24.71
C SER A 355 1.11 -8.01 24.98
N ILE A 356 1.51 -7.03 24.17
CA ILE A 356 2.74 -6.23 24.30
C ILE A 356 2.31 -4.76 24.41
N PRO A 357 1.87 -4.29 25.59
CA PRO A 357 1.22 -2.98 25.75
C PRO A 357 2.03 -1.79 25.24
N GLU A 358 3.34 -1.90 25.25
CA GLU A 358 4.28 -0.88 24.83
C GLU A 358 4.47 -0.85 23.31
N CYS A 359 4.14 -1.93 22.61
CA CYS A 359 4.27 -2.05 21.17
C CYS A 359 3.23 -1.19 20.45
N LYS A 360 3.69 -0.25 19.62
CA LYS A 360 2.81 0.64 18.84
C LYS A 360 2.51 0.09 17.45
N LEU A 361 1.37 0.49 16.89
CA LEU A 361 0.98 0.17 15.52
C LEU A 361 0.89 1.43 14.68
N ILE A 362 1.82 1.57 13.75
CA ILE A 362 1.85 2.63 12.74
C ILE A 362 1.22 2.05 11.47
N VAL A 363 0.41 2.83 10.76
CA VAL A 363 -0.21 2.37 9.51
C VAL A 363 0.22 3.20 8.30
N GLY A 364 0.58 2.52 7.21
CA GLY A 364 0.93 3.13 5.93
C GLY A 364 0.22 2.48 4.75
N GLY A 365 0.23 3.21 3.63
CA GLY A 365 -0.46 2.82 2.40
C GLY A 365 -1.82 3.50 2.25
N GLY A 366 -1.90 4.44 1.31
CA GLY A 366 -3.15 5.18 1.01
C GLY A 366 -3.43 6.40 1.88
N ILE A 367 -2.69 6.64 2.95
CA ILE A 367 -2.86 7.83 3.81
C ILE A 367 -2.40 9.10 3.06
N PHE A 368 -3.31 10.05 2.84
CA PHE A 368 -3.02 11.28 2.08
C PHE A 368 -3.64 12.55 2.68
N THR A 369 -4.76 12.43 3.40
CA THR A 369 -5.53 13.53 3.98
C THR A 369 -5.61 13.43 5.50
N LYS A 370 -6.04 14.50 6.17
CA LYS A 370 -6.38 14.48 7.60
C LYS A 370 -7.41 13.42 7.91
N GLU A 371 -8.43 13.28 7.05
CA GLU A 371 -9.52 12.33 7.22
C GLU A 371 -9.01 10.89 7.21
N ASP A 372 -8.03 10.57 6.35
CA ASP A 372 -7.37 9.26 6.34
C ASP A 372 -6.64 8.99 7.67
N VAL A 373 -5.96 10.01 8.21
CA VAL A 373 -5.28 9.91 9.52
C VAL A 373 -6.30 9.66 10.62
N GLN A 374 -7.38 10.44 10.68
CA GLN A 374 -8.44 10.27 11.68
C GLN A 374 -9.08 8.88 11.59
N MET A 375 -9.32 8.41 10.37
CA MET A 375 -9.85 7.08 10.11
C MET A 375 -8.91 5.99 10.63
N ALA A 376 -7.64 6.03 10.25
CA ALA A 376 -6.62 5.11 10.75
C ALA A 376 -6.58 5.04 12.29
N LEU A 377 -6.59 6.19 12.96
CA LEU A 377 -6.59 6.28 14.42
C LEU A 377 -7.85 5.67 15.06
N SER A 378 -9.03 5.89 14.45
CA SER A 378 -10.30 5.32 14.94
C SER A 378 -10.33 3.78 14.92
N TYR A 379 -9.52 3.17 14.03
CA TYR A 379 -9.34 1.72 13.91
C TYR A 379 -8.16 1.17 14.72
N GLY A 380 -7.55 2.00 15.57
CA GLY A 380 -6.56 1.57 16.56
C GLY A 380 -5.11 1.73 16.14
N ALA A 381 -4.82 2.44 15.04
CA ALA A 381 -3.47 2.92 14.78
C ALA A 381 -3.04 3.93 15.88
N ASP A 382 -1.76 3.90 16.23
CA ASP A 382 -1.13 4.84 17.16
C ASP A 382 -0.40 5.97 16.40
N GLY A 383 -0.19 5.80 15.09
CA GLY A 383 0.46 6.76 14.19
C GLY A 383 0.31 6.35 12.72
N VAL A 384 0.84 7.17 11.81
CA VAL A 384 0.77 6.91 10.36
C VAL A 384 2.15 6.94 9.73
N GLN A 385 2.35 6.16 8.66
CA GLN A 385 3.51 6.22 7.78
C GLN A 385 3.08 6.73 6.40
N VAL A 386 3.68 7.84 5.95
CA VAL A 386 3.34 8.51 4.70
C VAL A 386 4.58 8.58 3.81
N GLY A 387 4.46 8.18 2.54
CA GLY A 387 5.54 8.19 1.56
C GLY A 387 5.25 9.19 0.44
N THR A 388 4.38 8.79 -0.51
CA THR A 388 4.01 9.54 -1.72
C THR A 388 3.85 11.05 -1.53
N LYS A 389 3.15 11.49 -0.48
CA LYS A 389 2.88 12.91 -0.22
C LYS A 389 4.14 13.72 0.11
N PHE A 390 5.18 13.08 0.66
CA PHE A 390 6.47 13.71 0.94
C PHE A 390 7.40 13.79 -0.28
N VAL A 391 7.09 13.08 -1.38
CA VAL A 391 8.00 13.05 -2.55
C VAL A 391 8.03 14.41 -3.25
N ALA A 392 6.88 15.04 -3.47
CA ALA A 392 6.80 16.38 -4.05
C ALA A 392 6.93 17.47 -2.97
N THR A 393 7.96 17.36 -2.14
CA THR A 393 8.34 18.42 -1.20
C THR A 393 9.64 19.09 -1.64
N GLU A 394 9.82 20.37 -1.30
CA GLU A 394 11.08 21.09 -1.54
C GLU A 394 12.28 20.34 -0.92
N GLU A 395 12.09 19.78 0.27
CA GLU A 395 13.13 19.11 1.06
C GLU A 395 13.41 17.67 0.63
N CYS A 396 12.55 17.06 -0.17
CA CYS A 396 12.81 15.75 -0.79
C CYS A 396 14.12 15.78 -1.58
N ASP A 397 14.95 14.76 -1.40
CA ASP A 397 16.31 14.69 -1.97
C ASP A 397 16.32 14.34 -3.46
N ALA A 398 15.18 13.88 -3.99
CA ALA A 398 15.02 13.57 -5.41
C ALA A 398 15.17 14.84 -6.29
N PRO A 399 15.63 14.72 -7.54
CA PRO A 399 15.72 15.84 -8.47
C PRO A 399 14.33 16.35 -8.86
N ASP A 400 14.25 17.61 -9.30
CA ASP A 400 12.98 18.24 -9.67
C ASP A 400 12.21 17.46 -10.75
N SER A 401 12.91 16.85 -11.72
CA SER A 401 12.26 16.00 -12.73
C SER A 401 11.52 14.80 -12.11
N PHE A 402 12.04 14.21 -11.04
CA PHE A 402 11.37 13.14 -10.30
C PHE A 402 10.12 13.66 -9.58
N LYS A 403 10.20 14.83 -8.94
CA LYS A 403 9.06 15.44 -8.24
C LYS A 403 7.97 15.85 -9.23
N GLN A 404 8.35 16.42 -10.37
CA GLN A 404 7.43 16.79 -11.44
C GLN A 404 6.72 15.59 -12.06
N ALA A 405 7.33 14.40 -12.06
CA ALA A 405 6.62 13.19 -12.47
C ALA A 405 5.40 12.89 -11.59
N TYR A 406 5.42 13.23 -10.29
CA TYR A 406 4.23 13.10 -9.42
C TYR A 406 3.22 14.20 -9.70
N VAL A 407 3.68 15.44 -9.84
CA VAL A 407 2.81 16.61 -10.12
C VAL A 407 2.03 16.42 -11.43
N ASN A 408 2.67 15.84 -12.44
CA ASN A 408 2.07 15.65 -13.76
C ASN A 408 1.29 14.34 -13.91
N CYS A 409 1.43 13.39 -12.97
CA CYS A 409 0.82 12.07 -13.14
C CYS A 409 -0.70 12.11 -13.02
N GLN A 410 -1.37 11.40 -13.92
CA GLN A 410 -2.80 11.17 -13.87
C GLN A 410 -3.11 9.87 -13.16
N LYS A 411 -4.36 9.70 -12.74
CA LYS A 411 -4.82 8.46 -12.09
C LYS A 411 -4.56 7.22 -12.97
N SER A 412 -4.70 7.37 -14.29
CA SER A 412 -4.44 6.33 -15.29
C SER A 412 -2.97 5.92 -15.42
N ASP A 413 -2.04 6.77 -14.96
CA ASP A 413 -0.61 6.49 -15.05
C ASP A 413 -0.14 5.59 -13.92
N ILE A 414 -0.93 5.40 -12.87
CA ILE A 414 -0.54 4.55 -11.75
C ILE A 414 -0.75 3.08 -12.13
N THR A 415 0.34 2.35 -12.24
CA THR A 415 0.34 0.95 -12.67
C THR A 415 1.08 0.04 -11.69
N ILE A 416 0.89 -1.27 -11.88
CA ILE A 416 1.67 -2.31 -11.20
C ILE A 416 2.74 -2.82 -12.17
N ILE A 417 3.99 -2.77 -11.74
CA ILE A 417 5.13 -3.36 -12.42
C ILE A 417 5.62 -4.58 -11.63
N LYS A 418 5.99 -5.65 -12.33
CA LYS A 418 6.59 -6.82 -11.70
C LYS A 418 8.08 -6.56 -11.42
N SER A 419 8.51 -6.75 -10.18
CA SER A 419 9.92 -6.64 -9.81
C SER A 419 10.77 -7.77 -10.39
N PRO A 420 12.11 -7.63 -10.40
CA PRO A 420 13.01 -8.69 -10.85
C PRO A 420 12.91 -10.01 -10.08
N VAL A 421 12.31 -10.00 -8.89
CA VAL A 421 12.07 -11.18 -8.05
C VAL A 421 10.61 -11.64 -8.08
N GLY A 422 9.80 -11.09 -8.98
CA GLY A 422 8.43 -11.51 -9.24
C GLY A 422 7.37 -10.88 -8.32
N MET A 423 7.78 -10.04 -7.36
CA MET A 423 6.86 -9.33 -6.47
C MET A 423 6.28 -8.08 -7.15
N PRO A 424 5.00 -7.73 -6.94
CA PRO A 424 4.41 -6.49 -7.45
C PRO A 424 5.07 -5.25 -6.85
N GLY A 425 5.25 -4.22 -7.66
CA GLY A 425 5.57 -2.87 -7.23
C GLY A 425 4.65 -1.85 -7.90
N ARG A 426 4.28 -0.78 -7.20
CA ARG A 426 3.43 0.28 -7.75
C ARG A 426 4.26 1.48 -8.20
N ALA A 427 4.09 1.88 -9.45
CA ALA A 427 4.89 2.89 -10.11
C ALA A 427 4.07 3.83 -11.01
N ILE A 428 4.62 4.99 -11.32
CA ILE A 428 4.12 5.89 -12.36
C ILE A 428 4.53 5.29 -13.72
N ARG A 429 3.57 5.14 -14.62
CA ARG A 429 3.80 4.70 -15.99
C ARG A 429 4.54 5.79 -16.74
N ASN A 430 5.73 5.46 -17.19
CA ASN A 430 6.56 6.26 -18.08
C ASN A 430 7.10 5.37 -19.20
N LYS A 431 8.03 5.89 -20.01
CA LYS A 431 8.63 5.15 -21.12
C LYS A 431 9.30 3.85 -20.66
N PHE A 432 10.06 3.87 -19.56
CA PHE A 432 10.69 2.66 -19.03
C PHE A 432 9.66 1.60 -18.60
N VAL A 433 8.64 1.99 -17.85
CA VAL A 433 7.61 1.06 -17.36
C VAL A 433 6.80 0.49 -18.52
N ALA A 434 6.50 1.30 -19.55
CA ALA A 434 5.86 0.82 -20.78
C ALA A 434 6.75 -0.17 -21.54
N GLU A 435 8.04 0.13 -21.71
CA GLU A 435 8.98 -0.77 -22.38
C GLU A 435 9.09 -2.12 -21.65
N VAL A 436 9.20 -2.11 -20.31
CA VAL A 436 9.25 -3.37 -19.53
C VAL A 436 7.95 -4.17 -19.66
N ALA A 437 6.80 -3.51 -19.80
CA ALA A 437 5.50 -4.18 -19.92
C ALA A 437 5.26 -4.78 -21.32
N GLU A 438 5.77 -4.13 -22.37
CA GLU A 438 5.49 -4.48 -23.77
C GLU A 438 6.54 -5.43 -24.37
N ARG A 439 7.74 -5.51 -23.78
CA ARG A 439 8.86 -6.27 -24.32
C ARG A 439 8.81 -7.74 -23.91
N GLU A 440 8.93 -8.65 -24.89
CA GLU A 440 9.05 -10.09 -24.62
C GLU A 440 10.45 -10.47 -24.09
N GLU A 441 11.49 -9.79 -24.58
CA GLU A 441 12.87 -9.99 -24.14
C GLU A 441 13.23 -9.14 -22.92
N LYS A 442 14.13 -9.63 -22.07
CA LYS A 442 14.68 -8.86 -20.96
C LYS A 442 15.49 -7.65 -21.44
N LEU A 443 15.47 -6.57 -20.65
CA LEU A 443 16.40 -5.46 -20.82
C LEU A 443 17.83 -5.91 -20.47
N PRO A 444 18.85 -5.51 -21.27
CA PRO A 444 20.23 -5.83 -20.98
C PRO A 444 20.68 -5.32 -19.60
N ILE A 445 21.15 -6.23 -18.75
CA ILE A 445 21.77 -5.88 -17.47
C ILE A 445 23.28 -5.78 -17.69
N VAL A 446 23.75 -4.56 -17.93
CA VAL A 446 25.17 -4.28 -18.23
C VAL A 446 26.04 -4.42 -16.98
N ARG A 447 25.50 -4.08 -15.80
CA ARG A 447 26.18 -4.14 -14.52
C ARG A 447 25.25 -4.59 -13.41
N CYS A 448 25.80 -5.31 -12.44
CA CYS A 448 25.09 -5.79 -11.27
C CYS A 448 25.94 -5.56 -10.03
N ASN A 449 25.40 -4.81 -9.06
CA ASN A 449 26.05 -4.52 -7.79
C ASN A 449 25.71 -5.54 -6.69
N GLY A 450 24.98 -6.61 -7.01
CA GLY A 450 24.62 -7.63 -6.05
C GLY A 450 23.69 -7.16 -4.92
N CYS A 451 22.83 -6.17 -5.18
CA CYS A 451 21.97 -5.53 -4.18
C CYS A 451 21.15 -6.49 -3.28
N MET A 452 20.68 -7.62 -3.81
CA MET A 452 19.85 -8.59 -3.08
C MET A 452 20.35 -10.02 -3.28
N THR A 453 20.09 -10.87 -2.30
CA THR A 453 20.44 -12.30 -2.36
C THR A 453 19.52 -13.09 -3.29
N ALA A 454 18.24 -12.75 -3.35
CA ALA A 454 17.22 -13.47 -4.11
C ALA A 454 17.16 -13.12 -5.61
N CYS A 455 17.90 -12.10 -6.08
CA CYS A 455 17.87 -11.66 -7.48
C CYS A 455 18.83 -12.49 -8.34
N ASN A 456 18.37 -12.94 -9.51
CA ASN A 456 19.19 -13.59 -10.51
C ASN A 456 19.25 -12.76 -11.81
N PRO A 457 20.37 -12.05 -12.07
CA PRO A 457 20.51 -11.19 -13.25
C PRO A 457 20.39 -11.93 -14.59
N LYS A 458 20.57 -13.26 -14.62
CA LYS A 458 20.45 -14.03 -15.87
C LYS A 458 19.02 -14.13 -16.37
N VAL A 459 18.04 -14.07 -15.47
CA VAL A 459 16.60 -14.24 -15.78
C VAL A 459 15.76 -13.03 -15.41
N ALA A 460 16.31 -12.05 -14.69
CA ALA A 460 15.63 -10.82 -14.36
C ALA A 460 15.24 -10.04 -15.64
N PRO A 461 14.01 -9.51 -15.72
CA PRO A 461 13.54 -8.73 -16.87
C PRO A 461 14.26 -7.38 -17.01
N TYR A 462 14.76 -6.82 -15.91
CA TYR A 462 15.54 -5.59 -15.87
C TYR A 462 16.32 -5.50 -14.54
N CYS A 463 17.26 -4.56 -14.44
CA CYS A 463 17.91 -4.24 -13.18
C CYS A 463 17.15 -3.11 -12.46
N ILE A 464 16.46 -3.45 -11.38
CA ILE A 464 15.68 -2.47 -10.60
C ILE A 464 16.55 -1.39 -9.95
N THR A 465 17.76 -1.72 -9.52
CA THR A 465 18.67 -0.73 -8.93
C THR A 465 19.09 0.30 -9.97
N GLU A 466 19.44 -0.13 -11.19
CA GLU A 466 19.79 0.80 -12.26
C GLU A 466 18.61 1.69 -12.66
N ALA A 467 17.41 1.12 -12.79
CA ALA A 467 16.21 1.89 -13.13
C ALA A 467 15.88 2.96 -12.06
N LEU A 468 16.03 2.62 -10.78
CA LEU A 468 15.85 3.57 -9.68
C LEU A 468 16.96 4.64 -9.65
N ILE A 469 18.22 4.26 -9.92
CA ILE A 469 19.34 5.21 -10.01
C ILE A 469 19.14 6.19 -11.18
N SER A 470 18.67 5.73 -12.33
CA SER A 470 18.35 6.61 -13.47
C SER A 470 17.36 7.70 -13.06
N ALA A 471 16.26 7.32 -12.40
CA ALA A 471 15.28 8.28 -11.91
C ALA A 471 15.88 9.24 -10.86
N ALA A 472 16.66 8.72 -9.91
CA ALA A 472 17.33 9.51 -8.88
C ALA A 472 18.39 10.47 -9.43
N ASN A 473 18.96 10.19 -10.61
CA ASN A 473 19.90 11.06 -11.32
C ASN A 473 19.21 12.04 -12.28
N GLY A 474 17.88 12.04 -12.32
CA GLY A 474 17.08 13.03 -13.05
C GLY A 474 16.44 12.51 -14.34
N ASP A 475 16.70 11.27 -14.75
CA ASP A 475 16.05 10.63 -15.90
C ASP A 475 14.73 9.99 -15.46
N ALA A 476 13.72 10.84 -15.27
CA ALA A 476 12.39 10.43 -14.84
C ALA A 476 11.61 9.66 -15.93
N GLU A 477 11.97 9.81 -17.20
CA GLU A 477 11.29 9.12 -18.31
C GLU A 477 11.78 7.68 -18.50
N ASN A 478 13.10 7.45 -18.41
CA ASN A 478 13.71 6.12 -18.59
C ASN A 478 14.09 5.44 -17.27
N GLY A 479 13.78 6.05 -16.12
CA GLY A 479 13.95 5.47 -14.80
C GLY A 479 12.67 4.82 -14.25
N LEU A 480 12.77 4.20 -13.07
CA LEU A 480 11.62 3.68 -12.34
C LEU A 480 11.22 4.64 -11.20
N ILE A 481 9.96 5.06 -11.19
CA ILE A 481 9.43 5.96 -10.16
C ILE A 481 8.32 5.24 -9.39
N PHE A 482 8.62 4.81 -8.17
CA PHE A 482 7.67 4.11 -7.32
C PHE A 482 6.70 5.06 -6.61
N CYS A 483 5.40 4.81 -6.71
CA CYS A 483 4.38 5.70 -6.18
C CYS A 483 3.23 4.94 -5.52
N GLY A 484 2.55 5.56 -4.54
CA GLY A 484 1.31 5.01 -3.98
C GLY A 484 0.11 5.21 -4.90
N SER A 485 -1.04 4.63 -4.55
CA SER A 485 -2.27 4.73 -5.37
C SER A 485 -2.82 6.14 -5.51
N ASN A 486 -2.41 7.05 -4.62
CA ASN A 486 -2.89 8.44 -4.55
C ASN A 486 -1.86 9.43 -5.09
N ALA A 487 -0.87 8.97 -5.89
CA ALA A 487 0.15 9.84 -6.45
C ALA A 487 -0.42 10.96 -7.31
N TYR A 488 -1.49 10.66 -8.06
CA TYR A 488 -2.22 11.61 -8.92
C TYR A 488 -2.90 12.76 -8.17
N LEU A 489 -2.99 12.69 -6.83
CA LEU A 489 -3.53 13.78 -6.01
C LEU A 489 -2.45 14.82 -5.65
N VAL A 490 -1.19 14.59 -6.03
CA VAL A 490 -0.12 15.56 -5.88
C VAL A 490 -0.18 16.51 -7.08
N ASP A 491 -0.53 17.77 -6.83
CA ASP A 491 -0.77 18.77 -7.88
C ASP A 491 0.29 19.90 -7.91
N LYS A 492 1.16 19.96 -6.91
CA LYS A 492 2.25 20.93 -6.80
C LYS A 492 3.34 20.44 -5.86
N ILE A 493 4.51 21.10 -5.93
CA ILE A 493 5.57 20.94 -4.94
C ILE A 493 5.26 21.86 -3.76
N VAL A 494 5.31 21.30 -2.54
CA VAL A 494 5.03 22.01 -1.27
C VAL A 494 6.19 21.89 -0.30
N LYS A 495 6.11 22.46 0.90
CA LYS A 495 7.09 22.19 1.97
C LYS A 495 6.65 21.02 2.83
N VAL A 496 7.62 20.34 3.46
CA VAL A 496 7.33 19.29 4.45
C VAL A 496 6.40 19.82 5.56
N ARG A 497 6.58 21.08 5.97
CA ARG A 497 5.72 21.72 6.96
C ARG A 497 4.25 21.75 6.52
N ASP A 498 3.98 22.13 5.27
CA ASP A 498 2.62 22.20 4.73
C ASP A 498 1.95 20.81 4.74
N VAL A 499 2.72 19.75 4.45
CA VAL A 499 2.24 18.37 4.55
C VAL A 499 1.85 18.01 6.00
N PHE A 500 2.60 18.46 7.00
CA PHE A 500 2.26 18.26 8.41
C PHE A 500 1.00 19.02 8.81
N GLU A 501 0.88 20.29 8.40
CA GLU A 501 -0.29 21.13 8.65
C GLU A 501 -1.54 20.50 8.02
N GLU A 502 -1.45 19.98 6.79
CA GLU A 502 -2.55 19.27 6.13
C GLU A 502 -2.94 17.97 6.83
N LEU A 503 -1.98 17.13 7.23
CA LEU A 503 -2.26 15.82 7.86
C LEU A 503 -2.75 15.95 9.31
N THR A 504 -2.36 17.00 10.02
CA THR A 504 -2.77 17.25 11.41
C THR A 504 -3.96 18.21 11.51
N GLY A 505 -4.16 19.06 10.50
CA GLY A 505 -5.12 20.16 10.49
C GLY A 505 -4.81 21.25 11.52
N LYS A 506 -3.52 21.50 11.79
CA LYS A 506 -3.03 22.52 12.74
C LYS A 506 -2.15 23.54 12.07
#